data_AF-A0A3B8QA57-F1
#
_entry.id   AF-A0A3B8QA57-F1
#
_cell.length_a   1.000
_cell.length_b   1.000
_cell.length_c   1.000
_cell.angle_alpha   90.00
_cell.angle_beta   90.00
_cell.angle_gamma   90.00
#
_symmetry.space_group_name_H-M   'P 1'
#
loop_
_entity.id
_entity.type
_entity.pdbx_description
1 polymer ?
#
loop_
_entity_poly.entity_id
_entity_poly.type
_entity_poly.pdbx_seq_one_letter_code
_entity_poly.pdbx_strand_id
1 'polypeptide(L)'
;MGKTRIPPTLLALPLGLAIAAAQPVITTQPQPQTKFAGESALLSVEATGTPPLSYQWFKAFTPLEGQTNSTLSLTNLQAADRGTYSVIVSNLEEPVTSTPVEVIVVTAPRITPAN
;
A
#
# COMPACT_ATOMS: atom_id res chain seq x y z
N MET A 1 68.44 -0.81 21.32
CA MET A 1 68.03 -1.83 20.34
C MET A 1 66.86 -2.61 20.93
N GLY A 2 65.70 -2.63 20.28
CA GLY A 2 64.58 -3.54 20.60
C GLY A 2 63.45 -3.01 21.51
N LYS A 3 62.58 -2.14 21.00
CA LYS A 3 61.23 -1.94 21.58
C LYS A 3 60.24 -2.75 20.76
N THR A 4 59.93 -3.98 21.18
CA THR A 4 58.84 -4.73 20.56
C THR A 4 57.56 -4.45 21.35
N ARG A 5 56.81 -3.43 20.94
CA ARG A 5 55.42 -3.27 21.39
C ARG A 5 54.59 -4.28 20.61
N ILE A 6 54.06 -5.30 21.30
CA ILE A 6 53.01 -6.16 20.78
C ILE A 6 51.75 -5.29 20.68
N PRO A 7 51.14 -5.10 19.49
CA PRO A 7 49.88 -4.39 19.41
C PRO A 7 48.77 -5.27 20.04
N PRO A 8 47.77 -4.68 20.71
CA PRO A 8 46.60 -5.45 21.11
C PRO A 8 45.90 -5.92 19.83
N THR A 9 45.77 -7.22 19.65
CA THR A 9 44.90 -7.80 18.63
C THR A 9 43.48 -7.30 18.92
N LEU A 10 43.02 -6.31 18.17
CA LEU A 10 41.60 -5.98 18.13
C LEU A 10 40.91 -7.22 17.59
N LEU A 11 40.20 -7.95 18.45
CA LEU A 11 39.25 -8.96 18.00
C LEU A 11 38.13 -8.19 17.29
N ALA A 12 38.26 -8.00 15.98
CA ALA A 12 37.13 -7.57 15.17
C ALA A 12 36.10 -8.70 15.23
N LEU A 13 34.98 -8.48 15.91
CA LEU A 13 33.80 -9.31 15.73
C LEU A 13 33.55 -9.37 14.22
N PRO A 14 33.35 -10.54 13.59
CA PRO A 14 32.92 -10.55 12.22
C PRO A 14 31.65 -9.71 12.19
N LEU A 15 31.60 -8.68 11.34
CA LEU A 15 30.32 -8.04 11.04
C LEU A 15 29.44 -9.18 10.53
N GLY A 16 28.55 -9.69 11.39
CA GLY A 16 27.45 -10.50 10.94
C GLY A 16 26.79 -9.69 9.83
N LEU A 17 26.69 -10.27 8.64
CA LEU A 17 26.16 -9.61 7.46
C LEU A 17 24.78 -9.05 7.81
N ALA A 18 24.70 -7.76 8.14
CA ALA A 18 23.44 -7.07 8.25
C ALA A 18 22.92 -6.93 6.82
N ILE A 19 21.96 -7.77 6.45
CA ILE A 19 21.21 -7.56 5.21
C ILE A 19 20.42 -6.27 5.46
N ALA A 20 20.84 -5.17 4.84
CA ALA A 20 20.09 -3.91 4.95
C ALA A 20 18.68 -4.15 4.38
N ALA A 21 17.67 -3.95 5.22
CA ALA A 21 16.28 -4.03 4.79
C ALA A 21 15.88 -2.74 4.06
N ALA A 22 15.17 -2.88 2.95
CA ALA A 22 14.66 -1.78 2.16
C ALA A 22 13.21 -1.50 2.56
N GLN A 23 12.91 -0.23 2.83
CA GLN A 23 11.55 0.27 3.00
C GLN A 23 10.71 0.01 1.75
N PRO A 24 9.38 -0.14 1.88
CA PRO A 24 8.50 -0.26 0.74
C PRO A 24 8.49 1.02 -0.09
N VAL A 25 8.48 0.87 -1.42
CA VAL A 25 8.36 1.96 -2.39
C VAL A 25 7.30 1.57 -3.39
N ILE A 26 6.27 2.42 -3.54
CA ILE A 26 5.23 2.24 -4.56
C ILE A 26 5.80 2.65 -5.91
N THR A 27 5.86 1.71 -6.85
CA THR A 27 6.33 1.93 -8.22
C THR A 27 5.18 2.25 -9.18
N THR A 28 3.97 1.74 -8.88
CA THR A 28 2.76 2.01 -9.66
C THR A 28 1.62 2.38 -8.72
N GLN A 29 1.14 3.62 -8.84
CA GLN A 29 0.01 4.12 -8.06
C GLN A 29 -1.33 3.57 -8.60
N PRO A 30 -2.33 3.38 -7.73
CA PRO A 30 -3.69 3.13 -8.18
C PRO A 30 -4.18 4.30 -9.05
N GLN A 31 -5.16 4.02 -9.92
CA GLN A 31 -5.73 5.01 -10.84
C GLN A 31 -7.21 5.23 -10.51
N PRO A 32 -7.75 6.45 -10.70
CA PRO A 32 -9.17 6.73 -10.49
C PRO A 32 -10.04 5.88 -11.41
N GLN A 33 -11.27 5.59 -10.97
CA GLN A 33 -12.23 4.78 -11.73
C GLN A 33 -13.59 5.48 -11.79
N THR A 34 -14.17 5.54 -12.99
CA THR A 34 -15.57 5.96 -13.18
C THR A 34 -16.33 4.81 -13.81
N LYS A 35 -17.34 4.30 -13.10
CA LYS A 35 -18.14 3.14 -13.48
C LYS A 35 -19.62 3.39 -13.26
N PHE A 36 -20.49 2.65 -13.93
CA PHE A 36 -21.92 2.67 -13.66
C PHE A 36 -22.27 1.79 -12.45
N ALA A 37 -23.37 2.09 -11.77
CA ALA A 37 -23.89 1.23 -10.72
C ALA A 37 -24.15 -0.20 -11.25
N GLY A 38 -23.77 -1.21 -10.47
CA GLY A 38 -23.83 -2.62 -10.84
C GLY A 38 -22.58 -3.15 -11.57
N GLU A 39 -21.71 -2.28 -12.08
CA GLU A 39 -20.42 -2.69 -12.65
C GLU A 39 -19.38 -3.01 -11.56
N SER A 40 -18.19 -3.44 -11.99
CA SER A 40 -17.02 -3.64 -11.12
C SER A 40 -15.92 -2.63 -11.41
N ALA A 41 -15.24 -2.17 -10.36
CA ALA A 41 -14.01 -1.39 -10.43
C ALA A 41 -12.84 -2.21 -9.84
N LEU A 42 -11.65 -2.04 -10.42
CA LEU A 42 -10.42 -2.65 -9.95
C LEU A 42 -9.39 -1.57 -9.69
N LEU A 43 -8.91 -1.49 -8.46
CA LEU A 43 -7.73 -0.69 -8.10
C LEU A 43 -6.55 -1.64 -7.90
N SER A 44 -5.36 -1.21 -8.30
CA SER A 44 -4.13 -1.99 -8.18
C SER A 44 -2.97 -1.09 -7.76
N VAL A 45 -2.06 -1.64 -6.96
CA VAL A 45 -0.79 -1.01 -6.60
C VAL A 45 0.35 -1.98 -6.90
N GLU A 46 1.49 -1.46 -7.33
CA GLU A 46 2.73 -2.22 -7.36
C GLU A 46 3.74 -1.57 -6.43
N ALA A 47 4.42 -2.40 -5.65
CA ALA A 47 5.43 -1.95 -4.70
C ALA A 47 6.64 -2.88 -4.67
N THR A 48 7.77 -2.31 -4.32
CA THR A 48 9.04 -2.99 -4.08
C THR A 48 9.47 -2.75 -2.63
N GLY A 49 10.38 -3.55 -2.10
CA GLY A 49 10.87 -3.44 -0.73
C GLY A 49 11.32 -4.81 -0.21
N THR A 50 11.88 -4.87 0.99
CA THR A 50 12.23 -6.16 1.59
C THR A 50 10.94 -6.95 1.91
N PRO A 51 10.77 -8.17 1.39
CA PRO A 51 9.60 -9.00 1.68
C PRO A 51 9.62 -9.55 3.12
N PRO A 52 8.45 -9.94 3.69
CA PRO A 52 7.13 -9.88 3.06
C PRO A 52 6.55 -8.47 3.07
N LEU A 53 5.96 -8.06 1.93
CA LEU A 53 5.12 -6.85 1.86
C LEU A 53 3.69 -7.21 2.29
N SER A 54 3.09 -6.36 3.10
CA SER A 54 1.68 -6.41 3.50
C SER A 54 0.93 -5.21 2.95
N TYR A 55 -0.36 -5.38 2.70
CA TYR A 55 -1.23 -4.34 2.14
C TYR A 55 -2.44 -4.16 3.04
N GLN A 56 -2.96 -2.94 3.12
CA GLN A 56 -4.27 -2.65 3.70
C GLN A 56 -4.93 -1.51 2.91
N TRP A 57 -6.08 -1.79 2.32
CA TRP A 57 -6.87 -0.77 1.64
C TRP A 57 -7.73 0.02 2.61
N PHE A 58 -7.91 1.30 2.31
CA PHE A 58 -8.74 2.24 3.05
C PHE A 58 -9.72 2.89 2.10
N LYS A 59 -10.91 3.19 2.63
CA LYS A 59 -11.84 4.13 2.02
C LYS A 59 -11.92 5.36 2.92
N ALA A 60 -11.54 6.51 2.38
CA ALA A 60 -11.17 7.69 3.14
C ALA A 60 -10.16 7.32 4.24
N PHE A 61 -10.56 7.39 5.52
CA PHE A 61 -9.70 7.07 6.66
C PHE A 61 -10.08 5.76 7.37
N THR A 62 -11.03 5.01 6.82
CA THR A 62 -11.52 3.76 7.41
C THR A 62 -10.91 2.56 6.70
N PRO A 63 -10.29 1.60 7.42
CA PRO A 63 -9.78 0.38 6.81
C PRO A 63 -10.93 -0.45 6.23
N LEU A 64 -10.69 -1.02 5.05
CA LEU A 64 -11.57 -2.03 4.46
C LEU A 64 -11.11 -3.40 4.98
N GLU A 65 -11.83 -3.92 5.97
CA GLU A 65 -11.51 -5.19 6.64
C GLU A 65 -11.27 -6.33 5.62
N GLY A 66 -10.17 -7.06 5.79
CA GLY A 66 -9.79 -8.18 4.94
C GLY A 66 -9.29 -7.82 3.53
N GLN A 67 -9.24 -6.53 3.16
CA GLN A 67 -8.70 -6.09 1.88
C GLN A 67 -7.18 -5.91 1.96
N THR A 68 -6.46 -7.04 1.94
CA THR A 68 -5.01 -7.10 2.18
C THR A 68 -4.17 -7.53 0.97
N ASN A 69 -4.75 -7.48 -0.23
CA ASN A 69 -4.05 -7.78 -1.47
C ASN A 69 -3.50 -6.50 -2.13
N SER A 70 -2.59 -6.66 -3.09
CA SER A 70 -2.13 -5.56 -3.95
C SER A 70 -3.21 -5.02 -4.89
N THR A 71 -4.37 -5.71 -4.97
CA THR A 71 -5.55 -5.28 -5.71
C THR A 71 -6.77 -5.18 -4.80
N LEU A 72 -7.66 -4.24 -5.11
CA LEU A 72 -8.98 -4.09 -4.51
C LEU A 72 -10.03 -4.20 -5.61
N SER A 73 -10.87 -5.22 -5.51
CA SER A 73 -12.00 -5.44 -6.41
C SER A 73 -13.29 -5.00 -5.75
N LEU A 74 -13.92 -3.97 -6.31
CA LEU A 74 -15.24 -3.49 -5.89
C LEU A 74 -16.26 -4.00 -6.90
N THR A 75 -17.09 -4.96 -6.52
CA THR A 75 -18.09 -5.58 -7.39
C THR A 75 -19.49 -5.05 -7.07
N ASN A 76 -20.38 -5.09 -8.07
CA ASN A 76 -21.77 -4.63 -7.92
C ASN A 76 -21.85 -3.21 -7.30
N LEU A 77 -21.11 -2.26 -7.88
CA LEU A 77 -20.95 -0.92 -7.34
C LEU A 77 -22.28 -0.23 -7.04
N GLN A 78 -22.37 0.35 -5.85
CA GLN A 78 -23.50 1.14 -5.36
C GLN A 78 -23.10 2.61 -5.19
N ALA A 79 -24.09 3.50 -5.07
CA ALA A 79 -23.84 4.91 -4.77
C ALA A 79 -22.98 5.11 -3.51
N ALA A 80 -23.16 4.22 -2.53
CA ALA A 80 -22.38 4.21 -1.29
C ALA A 80 -20.90 3.90 -1.52
N ASP A 81 -20.51 3.20 -2.60
CA ASP A 81 -19.12 2.83 -2.91
C ASP A 81 -18.29 3.99 -3.48
N ARG A 82 -18.94 5.09 -3.83
CA ARG A 82 -18.25 6.33 -4.18
C ARG A 82 -17.31 6.77 -3.06
N GLY A 83 -16.17 7.32 -3.43
CA GLY A 83 -15.27 7.96 -2.49
C GLY A 83 -13.80 7.82 -2.85
N THR A 84 -12.97 8.25 -1.92
CA THR A 84 -11.51 8.22 -2.03
C THR A 84 -10.98 6.90 -1.48
N TYR A 85 -10.06 6.27 -2.20
CA TYR A 85 -9.40 5.03 -1.80
C TYR A 85 -7.89 5.21 -1.78
N SER A 86 -7.25 4.55 -0.83
CA SER A 86 -5.79 4.51 -0.70
C SER A 86 -5.36 3.16 -0.14
N VAL A 87 -4.09 2.81 -0.33
CA VAL A 87 -3.50 1.59 0.24
C VAL A 87 -2.24 1.95 1.00
N ILE A 88 -2.07 1.34 2.17
CA ILE A 88 -0.82 1.34 2.91
C ILE A 88 -0.08 0.05 2.59
N VAL A 89 1.18 0.18 2.19
CA VAL A 89 2.10 -0.95 1.96
C VAL A 89 3.16 -0.93 3.06
N SER A 90 3.33 -2.04 3.76
CA SER A 90 4.22 -2.13 4.92
C SER A 90 5.12 -3.37 4.88
N ASN A 91 6.27 -3.28 5.53
CA ASN A 91 7.11 -4.41 5.93
C ASN A 91 7.66 -4.14 7.34
N LEU A 92 8.81 -4.71 7.70
CA LEU A 92 9.47 -4.46 9.01
C LEU A 92 10.10 -3.05 9.12
N GLU A 93 10.19 -2.32 8.02
CA GLU A 93 10.66 -0.93 7.96
C GLU A 93 9.48 0.05 7.94
N GLU A 94 9.75 1.31 7.59
CA GLU A 94 8.73 2.35 7.52
C GLU A 94 7.71 2.08 6.40
N PRO A 95 6.39 2.11 6.67
CA PRO A 95 5.37 1.90 5.67
C PRO A 95 5.24 3.09 4.71
N VAL A 96 4.70 2.83 3.51
CA VAL A 96 4.39 3.87 2.51
C VAL A 96 2.90 3.87 2.22
N THR A 97 2.31 5.06 2.05
CA THR A 97 0.90 5.23 1.66
C THR A 97 0.82 5.65 0.20
N SER A 98 -0.13 5.08 -0.56
CA SER A 98 -0.38 5.47 -1.95
C SER A 98 -0.91 6.91 -2.05
N THR A 99 -0.83 7.47 -3.26
CA THR A 99 -1.65 8.65 -3.57
C THR A 99 -3.14 8.27 -3.50
N PRO A 100 -4.00 9.08 -2.87
CA PRO A 100 -5.43 8.82 -2.84
C PRO A 100 -6.06 8.92 -4.24
N VAL A 101 -6.97 8.02 -4.58
CA VAL A 101 -7.71 8.02 -5.86
C VAL A 101 -9.21 7.98 -5.66
N GLU A 102 -9.96 8.56 -6.60
CA GLU A 102 -11.42 8.59 -6.54
C GLU A 102 -12.05 7.44 -7.33
N VAL A 103 -13.07 6.82 -6.73
CA VAL A 103 -14.02 5.94 -7.41
C VAL A 103 -15.35 6.65 -7.52
N ILE A 104 -15.82 6.86 -8.75
CA ILE A 104 -17.08 7.52 -9.10
C ILE A 104 -18.06 6.47 -9.62
N VAL A 105 -19.27 6.42 -9.08
CA VAL A 105 -20.31 5.43 -9.43
C VAL A 105 -21.53 6.10 -10.07
N VAL A 106 -21.56 6.23 -11.39
CA VAL A 106 -22.64 6.87 -12.14
C VAL A 106 -23.96 6.10 -11.93
N THR A 107 -24.96 6.75 -11.34
CA THR A 107 -26.30 6.19 -11.11
C THR A 107 -27.30 6.85 -12.04
N ALA A 108 -28.32 6.10 -12.47
CA ALA A 108 -29.45 6.68 -13.19
C ALA A 108 -30.15 7.76 -12.34
N PRO A 109 -30.73 8.80 -12.95
CA PRO A 109 -31.49 9.82 -12.23
C PRO A 109 -32.67 9.20 -11.46
N ARG A 110 -32.84 9.60 -10.20
CA ARG A 110 -34.01 9.21 -9.42
C ARG A 110 -35.16 10.17 -9.74
N ILE A 111 -36.11 9.74 -10.57
CA ILE A 111 -37.37 10.46 -10.77
C ILE A 111 -38.21 10.29 -9.51
N THR A 112 -38.38 11.36 -8.74
CA THR A 112 -39.32 11.39 -7.60
C THR A 112 -40.64 11.92 -8.17
N PRO A 113 -41.75 11.15 -8.18
CA PRO A 113 -43.03 11.65 -8.65
C PRO A 113 -43.47 12.84 -7.78
N ALA A 114 -43.93 13.92 -8.40
CA ALA A 114 -44.63 14.99 -7.68
C ALA A 114 -45.98 14.46 -7.21
N ASN A 115 -46.27 14.61 -5.91
CA ASN A 115 -47.56 14.30 -5.30
C ASN A 115 -48.43 15.55 -5.23
#